data_AF-A0A965DAA3-F1
#
_entry.id   AF-A0A965DAA3-F1
#
_cell.length_a   1.000
_cell.length_b   1.000
_cell.length_c   1.000
_cell.angle_alpha   90.00
_cell.angle_beta   90.00
_cell.angle_gamma   90.00
#
_symmetry.space_group_name_H-M   'P 1'
#
loop_
_entity.id
_entity.type
_entity.pdbx_description
1 polymer ?
#
loop_
_entity_poly.entity_id
_entity_poly.type
_entity_poly.pdbx_seq_one_letter_code
_entity_poly.pdbx_strand_id
1 'polypeptide(L)'
;MSAALHTSDLHSLPLLARGKVRDNYAVGQDRILMVASDRISAFDVIMGEPIPGKGALLTRMALFWFDKLGHLCPNHLTPDAPESVVTPAEAEQIRGRAMLVKRLQPIPVEAVVRGYLAGSGWKEYQESRSVCGVPLPEGLHNASRLPQPIFTPAAKA
;
A
#
# COMPACT_ATOMS: atom_id res chain seq x y z
N MET A 1 -2.97 -25.05 -7.56
CA MET A 1 -2.49 -23.79 -6.96
C MET A 1 -2.16 -22.84 -8.10
N SER A 2 -2.66 -21.60 -8.08
CA SER A 2 -2.31 -20.61 -9.12
C SER A 2 -0.81 -20.27 -8.99
N ALA A 3 -0.12 -20.13 -10.12
CA ALA A 3 1.28 -19.73 -10.15
C ALA A 3 1.44 -18.33 -9.54
N ALA A 4 2.55 -18.08 -8.83
CA ALA A 4 2.83 -16.76 -8.29
C ALA A 4 3.10 -15.75 -9.41
N LEU A 5 2.48 -14.56 -9.31
CA LEU A 5 2.81 -13.46 -10.21
C LEU A 5 3.95 -12.64 -9.62
N HIS A 6 5.18 -12.92 -10.03
CA HIS A 6 6.32 -12.11 -9.60
C HIS A 6 6.31 -10.73 -10.24
N THR A 7 6.15 -10.64 -11.56
CA THR A 7 6.13 -9.38 -12.32
C THR A 7 5.01 -9.45 -13.34
N SER A 8 4.19 -8.41 -13.46
CA SER A 8 3.21 -8.35 -14.55
C SER A 8 3.88 -7.95 -15.85
N ASP A 9 3.41 -8.55 -16.94
CA ASP A 9 3.84 -8.23 -18.30
C ASP A 9 2.59 -7.89 -19.14
N LEU A 10 2.29 -6.59 -19.17
CA LEU A 10 1.19 -6.02 -19.95
C LEU A 10 1.83 -5.18 -21.05
N HIS A 11 1.48 -5.49 -22.30
CA HIS A 11 1.94 -4.77 -23.49
C HIS A 11 0.89 -3.78 -24.01
N SER A 12 -0.37 -3.93 -23.59
CA SER A 12 -1.46 -3.02 -23.96
C SER A 12 -1.41 -1.65 -23.29
N LEU A 13 -0.65 -1.52 -22.19
CA LEU A 13 -0.57 -0.30 -21.40
C LEU A 13 0.88 0.14 -21.15
N PRO A 14 1.19 1.45 -21.16
CA PRO A 14 2.51 1.95 -20.82
C PRO A 14 2.85 1.68 -19.34
N LEU A 15 4.00 1.06 -19.07
CA LEU A 15 4.51 0.90 -17.71
C LEU A 15 4.97 2.25 -17.16
N LEU A 16 4.43 2.66 -16.01
CA LEU A 16 4.85 3.88 -15.31
C LEU A 16 6.01 3.61 -14.35
N ALA A 17 5.86 2.60 -13.50
CA ALA A 17 6.85 2.26 -12.49
C ALA A 17 6.62 0.85 -11.93
N ARG A 18 7.70 0.22 -11.48
CA ARG A 18 7.65 -0.96 -10.61
C ARG A 18 8.19 -0.59 -9.25
N GLY A 19 7.31 -0.65 -8.25
CA GLY A 19 7.72 -0.59 -6.85
C GLY A 19 8.10 -1.96 -6.32
N LYS A 20 8.41 -2.04 -5.02
CA LYS A 20 8.74 -3.31 -4.34
C LYS A 20 7.69 -4.40 -4.57
N VAL A 21 6.41 -4.04 -4.52
CA VAL A 21 5.28 -5.01 -4.53
C VAL A 21 4.14 -4.67 -5.50
N ARG A 22 4.27 -3.59 -6.28
CA ARG A 22 3.24 -3.16 -7.24
C ARG A 22 3.86 -2.73 -8.55
N ASP A 23 3.21 -3.10 -9.63
CA ASP A 23 3.51 -2.67 -10.99
C ASP A 23 2.37 -1.71 -11.43
N ASN A 24 2.72 -0.49 -11.81
CA ASN A 24 1.75 0.55 -12.14
C ASN A 24 1.81 0.88 -13.64
N TYR A 25 0.65 0.87 -14.30
CA TYR A 25 0.52 1.16 -15.73
C TYR A 25 -0.36 2.38 -15.95
N ALA A 26 -0.03 3.19 -16.94
CA ALA A 26 -0.84 4.35 -17.33
C ALA A 26 -2.09 3.89 -18.07
N VAL A 27 -3.23 4.47 -17.74
CA VAL A 27 -4.48 4.31 -18.50
C VAL A 27 -4.93 5.71 -18.91
N GLY A 28 -4.72 6.06 -20.18
CA GLY A 28 -4.90 7.44 -20.63
C GLY A 28 -3.97 8.40 -19.88
N GLN A 29 -4.45 9.61 -19.58
CA GLN A 29 -3.66 10.65 -18.90
C GLN A 29 -3.96 10.76 -17.40
N ASP A 30 -5.11 10.24 -16.97
CA ASP A 30 -5.75 10.55 -15.69
C ASP A 30 -6.02 9.31 -14.83
N ARG A 31 -5.67 8.10 -15.28
CA ARG A 31 -5.87 6.85 -14.52
C ARG A 31 -4.60 5.99 -14.49
N ILE A 32 -4.53 5.14 -13.49
CA ILE A 32 -3.46 4.16 -13.27
C ILE A 32 -4.10 2.80 -13.01
N LEU A 33 -3.65 1.77 -13.73
CA LEU A 33 -3.89 0.39 -13.36
C LEU A 33 -2.79 -0.04 -12.39
N MET A 34 -3.16 -0.29 -11.14
CA MET A 34 -2.25 -0.75 -10.09
C MET A 34 -2.35 -2.26 -9.93
N VAL A 35 -1.30 -3.00 -10.27
CA VAL A 35 -1.24 -4.46 -10.16
C VAL A 35 -0.42 -4.84 -8.93
N ALA A 36 -1.02 -5.54 -7.96
CA ALA A 36 -0.32 -6.06 -6.80
C ALA A 36 0.34 -7.40 -7.15
N SER A 37 1.68 -7.45 -7.09
CA SER A 37 2.43 -8.68 -7.33
C SER A 37 2.49 -9.56 -6.09
N ASP A 38 3.02 -10.76 -6.25
CA ASP A 38 3.29 -11.71 -5.17
C ASP A 38 4.68 -11.49 -4.55
N ARG A 39 5.46 -10.49 -5.01
CA ARG A 39 6.73 -10.08 -4.40
C ARG A 39 6.53 -9.64 -2.95
N ILE A 40 7.55 -9.87 -2.13
CA ILE A 40 7.63 -9.40 -0.75
C ILE A 40 8.98 -8.72 -0.53
N SER A 41 9.03 -7.73 0.36
CA SER A 41 10.27 -7.04 0.70
C SER A 41 10.44 -6.93 2.21
N ALA A 42 11.67 -7.04 2.70
CA ALA A 42 12.05 -6.67 4.06
C ALA A 42 13.41 -5.98 4.02
N PHE A 43 13.64 -5.05 4.97
CA PHE A 43 14.86 -4.23 5.01
C PHE A 43 15.19 -3.57 3.66
N ASP A 44 14.15 -3.05 3.00
CA ASP A 44 14.22 -2.41 1.68
C ASP A 44 14.69 -3.28 0.50
N VAL A 45 14.86 -4.59 0.70
CA VAL A 45 15.24 -5.55 -0.33
C VAL A 45 14.05 -6.43 -0.73
N ILE A 46 13.85 -6.63 -2.04
CA ILE A 46 12.85 -7.58 -2.57
C ILE A 46 13.41 -9.00 -2.42
N MET A 47 12.62 -9.90 -1.84
CA MET A 47 12.99 -11.29 -1.63
C MET A 47 12.95 -12.08 -2.95
N GLY A 48 13.80 -13.11 -3.06
CA GLY A 48 13.89 -13.93 -4.27
C GLY A 48 12.66 -14.81 -4.54
N GLU A 49 12.01 -15.31 -3.48
CA GLU A 49 10.83 -16.16 -3.60
C GLU A 49 9.54 -15.35 -3.38
N PRO A 50 8.59 -15.33 -4.33
CA PRO A 50 7.30 -14.68 -4.14
C PRO A 50 6.40 -15.47 -3.19
N ILE A 51 5.35 -14.83 -2.67
CA ILE A 51 4.31 -15.48 -1.84
C ILE A 51 3.04 -15.65 -2.70
N PRO A 52 2.75 -16.85 -3.24
CA PRO A 52 1.62 -17.04 -4.14
C PRO A 52 0.29 -16.53 -3.56
N GLY A 53 -0.42 -15.69 -4.32
CA GLY A 53 -1.73 -15.16 -3.93
C GLY A 53 -1.70 -13.97 -2.97
N LYS A 54 -0.51 -13.51 -2.53
CA LYS A 54 -0.35 -12.33 -1.68
C LYS A 54 -0.95 -11.08 -2.33
N GLY A 55 -0.67 -10.85 -3.62
CA GLY A 55 -1.18 -9.68 -4.34
C GLY A 55 -2.71 -9.63 -4.36
N ALA A 56 -3.36 -10.77 -4.62
CA ALA A 56 -4.82 -10.88 -4.60
C ALA A 56 -5.41 -10.70 -3.20
N LEU A 57 -4.77 -11.27 -2.17
CA LEU A 57 -5.22 -11.08 -0.77
C LEU A 57 -5.14 -9.62 -0.34
N LEU A 58 -4.00 -8.95 -0.58
CA LEU A 58 -3.81 -7.55 -0.20
C LEU A 58 -4.72 -6.61 -0.99
N THR A 59 -5.02 -6.92 -2.25
CA THR A 59 -5.99 -6.16 -3.05
C THR A 59 -7.39 -6.26 -2.47
N ARG A 60 -7.86 -7.48 -2.13
CA ARG A 60 -9.17 -7.67 -1.47
C ARG A 60 -9.26 -6.93 -0.12
N MET A 61 -8.18 -6.97 0.67
CA MET A 61 -8.12 -6.25 1.95
C MET A 61 -8.18 -4.73 1.75
N ALA A 62 -7.49 -4.19 0.74
CA ALA A 62 -7.56 -2.77 0.41
C ALA A 62 -8.98 -2.36 -0.02
N LEU A 63 -9.61 -3.13 -0.92
CA LEU A 63 -10.98 -2.88 -1.37
C LEU A 63 -11.99 -2.90 -0.21
N PHE A 64 -11.85 -3.85 0.73
CA PHE A 64 -12.65 -3.87 1.95
C PHE A 64 -12.53 -2.57 2.75
N TRP A 65 -11.31 -2.06 2.95
CA TRP A 65 -11.12 -0.81 3.70
C TRP A 65 -11.61 0.43 2.95
N PHE A 66 -11.45 0.47 1.62
CA PHE A 66 -12.00 1.55 0.81
C PHE A 66 -13.52 1.62 0.88
N ASP A 67 -14.20 0.46 0.85
CA ASP A 67 -15.65 0.38 1.04
C ASP A 67 -16.04 0.81 2.47
N LYS A 68 -15.41 0.18 3.47
CA LYS A 68 -15.72 0.42 4.89
C LYS A 68 -15.57 1.88 5.30
N LEU A 69 -14.59 2.59 4.75
CA LEU A 69 -14.24 3.97 5.11
C LEU A 69 -14.67 4.99 4.04
N GLY A 70 -15.33 4.58 2.96
CA GLY A 70 -15.71 5.45 1.85
C GLY A 70 -16.61 6.61 2.26
N HIS A 71 -17.37 6.45 3.36
CA HIS A 71 -18.21 7.50 3.95
C HIS A 71 -17.42 8.56 4.73
N LEU A 72 -16.16 8.30 5.10
CA LEU A 72 -15.32 9.23 5.86
C LEU A 72 -14.46 10.12 4.98
N CYS A 73 -13.93 9.57 3.88
CA CYS A 73 -13.02 10.29 2.99
C CYS A 73 -13.11 9.74 1.56
N PRO A 74 -13.10 10.60 0.52
CA PRO A 74 -12.99 10.14 -0.85
C PRO A 74 -11.69 9.35 -1.06
N ASN A 75 -11.76 8.35 -1.93
CA ASN A 75 -10.60 7.57 -2.34
C ASN A 75 -10.40 7.64 -3.86
N HIS A 76 -9.29 7.06 -4.32
CA HIS A 76 -8.89 7.14 -5.73
C HIS A 76 -9.50 6.06 -6.63
N LEU A 77 -10.35 5.15 -6.13
CA LEU A 77 -10.93 4.10 -6.96
C LEU A 77 -11.80 4.72 -8.08
N THR A 78 -11.78 4.06 -9.23
CA THR A 78 -12.72 4.33 -10.33
C THR A 78 -13.86 3.31 -10.30
N PRO A 79 -15.03 3.61 -10.88
CA PRO A 79 -16.14 2.66 -10.94
C PRO A 79 -15.93 1.53 -11.96
N ASP A 80 -14.98 1.69 -12.90
CA ASP A 80 -14.75 0.70 -13.95
C ASP A 80 -13.94 -0.49 -13.45
N ALA A 81 -14.23 -1.67 -13.99
CA ALA A 81 -13.48 -2.89 -13.67
C ALA A 81 -12.02 -2.77 -14.17
N PRO A 82 -11.00 -3.21 -13.40
CA PRO A 82 -9.60 -3.24 -13.84
C PRO A 82 -9.38 -3.98 -15.16
N GLU A 83 -10.17 -5.02 -15.44
CA GLU A 83 -10.10 -5.83 -16.65
C GLU A 83 -10.60 -5.08 -17.90
N SER A 84 -11.34 -3.98 -17.75
CA SER A 84 -11.88 -3.20 -18.87
C SER A 84 -10.83 -2.43 -19.67
N VAL A 85 -9.60 -2.33 -19.17
CA VAL A 85 -8.52 -1.51 -19.75
C VAL A 85 -7.36 -2.34 -20.27
N VAL A 86 -7.48 -3.67 -20.27
CA VAL A 86 -6.45 -4.60 -20.78
C VAL A 86 -7.05 -5.54 -21.84
N THR A 87 -6.19 -6.23 -22.58
CA THR A 87 -6.67 -7.23 -23.53
C THR A 87 -7.18 -8.50 -22.81
N PRO A 88 -8.05 -9.30 -23.44
CA PRO A 88 -8.48 -10.58 -22.88
C PRO A 88 -7.33 -11.53 -22.53
N ALA A 89 -6.24 -11.49 -23.29
CA ALA A 89 -5.04 -12.31 -23.05
C ALA A 89 -4.29 -11.91 -21.77
N GLU A 90 -4.37 -10.65 -21.37
CA GLU A 90 -3.69 -10.09 -20.19
C GLU A 90 -4.56 -10.14 -18.93
N ALA A 91 -5.89 -10.22 -19.09
CA ALA A 91 -6.86 -10.15 -17.99
C ALA A 91 -6.60 -11.16 -16.87
N GLU A 92 -6.12 -12.37 -17.19
CA GLU A 92 -5.85 -13.40 -16.19
C GLU A 92 -4.71 -13.02 -15.24
N GLN A 93 -3.70 -12.27 -15.71
CA GLN A 93 -2.59 -11.83 -14.84
C GLN A 93 -3.08 -10.88 -13.74
N ILE A 94 -4.06 -10.03 -14.04
CA ILE A 94 -4.50 -8.95 -13.14
C ILE A 94 -5.74 -9.29 -12.31
N ARG A 95 -6.45 -10.37 -12.67
CA ARG A 95 -7.72 -10.76 -12.05
C ARG A 95 -7.61 -10.86 -10.53
N GLY A 96 -8.45 -10.11 -9.83
CA GLY A 96 -8.53 -10.11 -8.36
C GLY A 96 -7.32 -9.51 -7.63
N ARG A 97 -6.33 -8.97 -8.35
CA ARG A 97 -5.11 -8.36 -7.79
C ARG A 97 -4.78 -6.98 -8.35
N ALA A 98 -5.70 -6.38 -9.10
CA ALA A 98 -5.53 -5.05 -9.65
C ALA A 98 -6.65 -4.10 -9.19
N MET A 99 -6.34 -2.81 -9.21
CA MET A 99 -7.28 -1.71 -8.99
C MET A 99 -7.07 -0.68 -10.09
N LEU A 100 -8.16 -0.20 -10.70
CA LEU A 100 -8.12 0.95 -11.57
C LEU A 100 -8.43 2.21 -10.76
N VAL A 101 -7.47 3.14 -10.74
CA VAL A 101 -7.49 4.31 -9.86
C VAL A 101 -7.27 5.59 -10.63
N LYS A 102 -7.74 6.70 -10.08
CA LYS A 102 -7.44 8.05 -10.56
C LYS A 102 -5.95 8.35 -10.33
N ARG A 103 -5.31 8.98 -11.31
CA ARG A 103 -3.97 9.55 -11.19
C ARG A 103 -4.09 10.86 -10.42
N LEU A 104 -3.63 10.84 -9.16
CA LEU A 104 -3.66 12.00 -8.27
C LEU A 104 -2.24 12.49 -8.00
N GLN A 105 -2.11 13.75 -7.58
CA GLN A 105 -0.87 14.30 -7.07
C GLN A 105 -0.73 13.93 -5.58
N PRO A 106 0.26 13.11 -5.19
CA PRO A 106 0.45 12.75 -3.79
C PRO A 106 0.95 13.96 -2.98
N ILE A 107 0.46 14.09 -1.75
CA ILE A 107 1.09 14.96 -0.74
C ILE A 107 2.38 14.24 -0.28
N PRO A 108 3.55 14.90 -0.22
CA PRO A 108 4.84 14.27 0.10
C PRO A 108 5.01 13.97 1.60
N VAL A 109 3.98 13.40 2.22
CA VAL A 109 3.92 13.06 3.65
C VAL A 109 3.36 11.65 3.80
N GLU A 110 4.01 10.83 4.61
CA GLU A 110 3.45 9.58 5.09
C GLU A 110 2.57 9.84 6.31
N ALA A 111 1.26 9.68 6.15
CA ALA A 111 0.27 9.89 7.20
C ALA A 111 0.18 8.66 8.13
N VAL A 112 1.12 8.54 9.07
CA VAL A 112 1.17 7.41 10.01
C VAL A 112 0.39 7.72 11.27
N VAL A 113 -0.48 6.78 11.68
CA VAL A 113 -1.19 6.80 12.96
C VAL A 113 -0.72 5.64 13.83
N ARG A 114 -0.45 5.89 15.10
CA ARG A 114 0.01 4.87 16.06
C ARG A 114 -1.00 4.73 17.19
N GLY A 115 -1.55 3.54 17.37
CA GLY A 115 -2.29 3.16 18.59
C GLY A 115 -1.46 2.39 19.61
N TYR A 116 -0.29 1.88 19.17
CA TYR A 116 0.66 1.14 19.99
C TYR A 116 2.07 1.65 19.72
N LEU A 117 2.92 1.63 20.75
CA LEU A 117 4.29 2.11 20.70
C LEU A 117 5.22 0.99 20.24
N ALA A 118 5.69 1.05 18.99
CA ALA A 118 6.59 0.05 18.42
C ALA A 118 7.47 0.65 17.31
N GLY A 119 8.51 -0.09 16.92
CA GLY A 119 9.41 0.30 15.82
C GLY A 119 10.14 1.62 16.08
N SER A 120 10.22 2.49 15.08
CA SER A 120 10.91 3.78 15.19
C SER A 120 10.36 4.68 16.31
N GLY A 121 9.04 4.64 16.56
CA GLY A 121 8.43 5.41 17.65
C GLY A 121 8.88 4.92 19.03
N TRP A 122 9.07 3.61 19.21
CA TRP A 122 9.64 3.09 20.46
C TRP A 122 11.07 3.59 20.68
N LYS A 123 11.90 3.54 19.63
CA LYS A 123 13.28 4.02 19.68
C LYS A 123 13.36 5.51 20.09
N GLU A 124 12.55 6.37 19.48
CA GLU A 124 12.50 7.81 19.79
C GLU A 124 12.00 8.07 21.23
N TYR A 125 11.00 7.31 21.69
CA TYR A 125 10.49 7.41 23.05
C TYR A 125 11.54 7.04 24.10
N GLN A 126 12.42 6.07 23.83
CA GLN A 126 13.51 5.73 24.75
C GLN A 126 14.52 6.88 24.92
N GLU A 127 14.70 7.70 23.90
CA GLU A 127 15.64 8.83 23.90
C GLU A 127 15.03 10.09 24.50
N SER A 128 13.77 10.40 24.16
CA SER A 128 13.16 11.72 24.42
C SER A 128 11.85 11.67 25.20
N ARG A 129 11.29 10.47 25.45
CA ARG A 129 9.92 10.27 25.93
C ARG A 129 8.85 10.96 25.07
N SER A 130 9.14 11.11 23.79
CA SER A 130 8.23 11.67 22.79
C SER A 130 8.30 10.89 21.48
N VAL A 131 7.31 11.08 20.61
CA VAL A 131 7.33 10.58 19.23
C VAL A 131 6.86 11.68 18.29
N CYS A 132 7.69 12.07 17.33
CA CYS A 132 7.47 13.23 16.46
C CYS A 132 7.10 14.49 17.26
N GLY A 133 7.77 14.70 18.41
CA GLY A 133 7.50 15.83 19.32
C GLY A 133 6.23 15.72 20.17
N VAL A 134 5.44 14.64 20.03
CA VAL A 134 4.28 14.37 20.90
C VAL A 134 4.78 13.73 22.19
N PRO A 135 4.65 14.39 23.36
CA PRO A 135 5.08 13.80 24.63
C PRO A 135 4.18 12.61 25.00
N LEU A 136 4.78 11.55 25.54
CA LEU A 136 4.08 10.35 25.97
C LEU A 136 4.23 10.12 27.49
N PRO A 137 3.27 9.42 28.13
CA PRO A 137 3.38 9.06 29.53
C PRO A 137 4.63 8.22 29.81
N GLU A 138 5.14 8.33 31.02
CA GLU A 138 6.20 7.45 31.52
C GLU A 138 5.71 6.00 31.68
N GLY A 139 6.65 5.07 31.85
CA GLY A 139 6.35 3.66 32.12
C GLY A 139 5.88 2.85 30.90
N LEU A 140 5.85 3.43 29.70
CA LEU A 140 5.60 2.66 28.49
C LEU A 140 6.78 1.76 28.14
N HIS A 141 6.45 0.57 27.66
CA HIS A 141 7.37 -0.43 27.11
C HIS A 141 7.11 -0.66 25.63
N ASN A 142 8.01 -1.38 24.94
CA ASN A 142 7.75 -1.80 23.56
C ASN A 142 6.43 -2.57 23.45
N ALA A 143 5.66 -2.28 22.40
CA ALA A 143 4.29 -2.75 22.15
C ALA A 143 3.23 -2.28 23.16
N SER A 144 3.50 -1.28 24.00
CA SER A 144 2.46 -0.71 24.88
C SER A 144 1.36 -0.02 24.07
N ARG A 145 0.11 -0.17 24.52
CA ARG A 145 -1.01 0.59 24.00
C ARG A 145 -0.87 2.06 24.42
N LEU A 146 -1.05 2.98 23.48
CA LEU A 146 -1.06 4.41 23.77
C LEU A 146 -2.42 4.83 24.37
N PRO A 147 -2.46 5.85 25.26
CA PRO A 147 -3.71 6.35 25.83
C PRO A 147 -4.71 6.80 24.75
N GLN A 148 -4.20 7.39 23.67
CA GLN A 148 -4.94 7.76 22.49
C GLN A 148 -4.07 7.56 21.24
N PRO A 149 -4.66 7.30 20.07
CA PRO A 149 -3.91 7.28 18.82
C PRO A 149 -3.24 8.63 18.55
N ILE A 150 -2.00 8.61 18.10
CA ILE A 150 -1.24 9.82 17.73
C ILE A 150 -0.90 9.81 16.25
N PHE A 151 -0.86 11.00 15.65
CA PHE A 151 -0.41 11.22 14.27
C PHE A 151 1.10 11.50 14.28
N THR A 152 1.87 10.70 13.55
CA THR A 152 3.34 10.76 13.52
C THR A 152 3.83 10.84 12.08
N PRO A 153 3.72 12.01 11.43
CA PRO A 153 4.02 12.15 10.02
C PRO A 153 5.51 11.89 9.74
N ALA A 154 5.81 11.29 8.60
CA ALA A 154 7.17 11.17 8.09
C ALA A 154 7.28 11.80 6.69
N ALA A 155 8.45 12.36 6.38
CA ALA A 155 8.74 12.81 5.02
C ALA A 155 8.92 11.59 4.11
N LYS A 156 8.38 11.67 2.89
CA LYS A 156 8.59 10.65 1.89
C LYS A 156 9.95 10.88 1.22
N ALA A 157 10.89 9.95 1.44
CA ALA A 157 12.21 9.95 0.79
C ALA A 157 12.12 9.59 -0.70
#